data_AF-A0A494WYF0-F1
#
_entry.id   AF-A0A494WYF0-F1
#
_cell.length_a   1.000
_cell.length_b   1.000
_cell.length_c   1.000
_cell.angle_alpha   90.00
_cell.angle_beta   90.00
_cell.angle_gamma   90.00
#
_symmetry.space_group_name_H-M   'P 1'
#
loop_
_entity.id
_entity.type
_entity.pdbx_description
1 polymer ?
#
loop_
_entity_poly.entity_id
_entity_poly.type
_entity_poly.pdbx_seq_one_letter_code
_entity_poly.pdbx_strand_id
1 'polypeptide(L)'
;MLIDRKKEEFLRECVETIVHAPLNIEEKRQSLLRAEIFAGLVFDKPVIEQIFREVEKMLNIEESAGYRRIFEKGMEKGMEKGRQETLRESVLKLLHKKFKKIPRPYVDKIKSLDEYALGLILDNIFEINTLSDLEEYL
;
A
#
# COMPACT_ATOMS: atom_id res chain seq x y z
N MET A 1 -26.57 10.63 3.67
CA MET A 1 -26.83 10.84 5.12
C MET A 1 -27.91 9.90 5.68
N LEU A 2 -29.21 10.04 5.38
CA LEU A 2 -30.22 9.12 5.95
C LEU A 2 -30.14 7.68 5.38
N ILE A 3 -29.74 7.54 4.12
CA ILE A 3 -29.61 6.24 3.45
C ILE A 3 -28.39 5.47 3.98
N ASP A 4 -27.27 6.15 4.21
CA ASP A 4 -26.02 5.52 4.67
C ASP A 4 -26.17 4.99 6.09
N ARG A 5 -26.81 5.76 6.97
CA ARG A 5 -27.09 5.34 8.34
C ARG A 5 -27.93 4.05 8.42
N LYS A 6 -28.97 3.93 7.57
CA LYS A 6 -29.80 2.71 7.52
C LYS A 6 -29.01 1.49 7.04
N LYS A 7 -28.08 1.68 6.10
CA LYS A 7 -27.21 0.60 5.59
C LYS A 7 -26.21 0.13 6.65
N GLU A 8 -25.65 1.06 7.41
CA GLU A 8 -24.77 0.74 8.54
C GLU A 8 -25.51 0.01 9.67
N GLU A 9 -26.72 0.46 10.01
CA GLU A 9 -27.58 -0.21 10.99
C GLU A 9 -27.89 -1.64 10.54
N PHE A 10 -28.26 -1.86 9.28
CA PHE A 10 -28.47 -3.18 8.71
C PHE A 10 -27.21 -4.08 8.79
N LEU A 11 -26.03 -3.53 8.47
CA LEU A 11 -24.79 -4.27 8.55
C LEU A 11 -24.47 -4.70 10.00
N ARG A 12 -24.76 -3.86 11.00
CA ARG A 12 -24.65 -4.21 12.42
C ARG A 12 -25.59 -5.34 12.79
N GLU A 13 -26.85 -5.26 12.37
CA GLU A 13 -27.83 -6.33 12.60
C GLU A 13 -27.39 -7.66 11.99
N CYS A 14 -26.79 -7.64 10.79
CA CYS A 14 -26.21 -8.83 10.18
C CYS A 14 -25.10 -9.44 11.04
N VAL A 15 -24.17 -8.63 11.54
CA VAL A 15 -23.07 -9.08 12.41
C VAL A 15 -23.62 -9.67 13.71
N GLU A 16 -24.54 -8.98 14.38
CA GLU A 16 -25.18 -9.46 15.61
C GLU A 16 -25.92 -10.78 15.39
N THR A 17 -26.66 -10.90 14.28
CA THR A 17 -27.37 -12.12 13.91
C THR A 17 -26.41 -13.30 13.78
N ILE A 18 -25.26 -13.12 13.11
CA ILE A 18 -24.26 -14.18 12.96
C ILE A 18 -23.65 -14.56 14.32
N VAL A 19 -23.34 -13.57 15.16
CA VAL A 19 -22.76 -13.78 16.49
C VAL A 19 -23.70 -14.59 17.39
N HIS A 20 -25.00 -14.32 17.35
CA HIS A 20 -26.00 -14.99 18.17
C HIS A 20 -26.60 -16.26 17.55
N ALA A 21 -26.29 -16.55 16.28
CA ALA A 21 -26.78 -17.74 15.62
C ALA A 21 -26.34 -19.04 16.36
N PRO A 22 -27.14 -20.12 16.28
CA PRO A 22 -26.80 -21.43 16.85
C PRO A 22 -25.76 -22.17 15.98
N LEU A 23 -24.68 -21.48 15.64
CA LEU A 23 -23.55 -21.97 14.85
C LEU A 23 -22.37 -22.28 15.76
N ASN A 24 -21.52 -23.20 15.34
CA ASN A 24 -20.25 -23.43 16.03
C ASN A 24 -19.28 -22.24 15.79
N ILE A 25 -18.19 -22.19 16.57
CA ILE A 25 -17.23 -21.07 16.51
C ILE A 25 -16.65 -20.89 15.11
N GLU A 26 -16.34 -21.97 14.41
CA GLU A 26 -15.75 -21.94 13.08
C GLU A 26 -16.73 -21.41 12.03
N GLU A 27 -17.97 -21.87 12.06
CA GLU A 27 -19.04 -21.39 11.17
C GLU A 27 -19.33 -19.89 11.38
N LYS A 28 -19.31 -19.41 12.63
CA LYS A 28 -19.45 -17.98 12.95
C LYS A 28 -18.30 -17.18 12.35
N ARG A 29 -17.06 -17.62 12.57
CA ARG A 29 -15.86 -16.97 12.02
C ARG A 29 -15.93 -16.87 10.50
N GLN A 30 -16.23 -17.97 9.82
CA GLN A 30 -16.33 -17.97 8.36
C GLN A 30 -17.43 -17.04 7.84
N SER A 31 -18.59 -17.02 8.51
CA SER A 31 -19.71 -16.16 8.13
C SER A 31 -19.40 -14.69 8.33
N LEU A 32 -18.77 -14.35 9.46
CA LEU A 32 -18.33 -12.99 9.78
C LEU A 32 -17.25 -12.49 8.81
N LEU A 33 -16.25 -13.31 8.49
CA LEU A 33 -15.21 -12.96 7.51
C LEU A 33 -15.81 -12.68 6.13
N ARG A 34 -16.77 -13.52 5.68
CA ARG A 34 -17.46 -13.30 4.41
C ARG A 34 -18.27 -12.00 4.44
N ALA A 35 -18.99 -11.73 5.53
CA ALA A 35 -19.75 -10.50 5.70
C ALA A 35 -18.85 -9.26 5.65
N GLU A 36 -17.69 -9.30 6.31
CA GLU A 36 -16.71 -8.21 6.29
C GLU A 36 -16.19 -7.93 4.87
N ILE A 37 -15.77 -8.97 4.14
CA ILE A 37 -15.24 -8.84 2.77
C ILE A 37 -16.29 -8.20 1.85
N PHE A 38 -17.54 -8.66 1.91
CA PHE A 38 -18.60 -8.11 1.06
C PHE A 38 -19.01 -6.70 1.49
N ALA A 39 -19.04 -6.43 2.80
CA ALA A 39 -19.28 -5.09 3.32
C ALA A 39 -18.21 -4.11 2.85
N GLY A 40 -16.93 -4.51 2.81
CA GLY A 40 -15.84 -3.67 2.32
C GLY A 40 -15.93 -3.27 0.85
N LEU A 41 -16.81 -3.90 0.05
CA LEU A 41 -17.11 -3.46 -1.32
C LEU A 41 -18.12 -2.30 -1.38
N VAL A 42 -18.87 -2.07 -0.29
CA VAL A 42 -20.00 -1.14 -0.24
C VAL A 42 -19.73 0.02 0.73
N PHE A 43 -18.98 -0.24 1.81
CA PHE A 43 -18.72 0.72 2.88
C PHE A 43 -17.25 1.11 2.94
N ASP A 44 -17.00 2.36 3.33
CA ASP A 44 -15.64 2.86 3.52
C ASP A 44 -14.95 2.22 4.74
N LYS A 45 -13.62 2.24 4.71
CA LYS A 45 -12.76 1.68 5.74
C LYS A 45 -13.16 2.05 7.19
N PRO A 46 -13.47 3.31 7.54
CA PRO A 46 -13.83 3.65 8.92
C PRO A 46 -15.08 2.93 9.43
N VAL A 47 -16.06 2.67 8.54
CA VAL A 47 -17.30 1.96 8.90
C VAL A 47 -17.01 0.48 9.16
N ILE A 48 -16.21 -0.14 8.29
CA ILE A 48 -15.79 -1.54 8.46
C ILE A 48 -14.99 -1.70 9.76
N GLU A 49 -13.98 -0.85 9.99
CA GLU A 49 -13.17 -0.87 11.21
C GLU A 49 -13.98 -0.58 12.48
N GLN A 50 -15.11 0.12 12.37
CA GLN A 50 -15.98 0.35 13.51
C GLN A 50 -16.86 -0.87 13.80
N ILE A 51 -17.44 -1.48 12.77
CA ILE A 51 -18.42 -2.57 12.91
C ILE A 51 -17.73 -3.91 13.18
N PHE A 52 -16.61 -4.19 12.53
CA PHE A 52 -15.91 -5.48 12.58
C PHE A 52 -14.74 -5.53 13.56
N ARG A 53 -14.39 -4.44 14.26
CA ARG A 53 -13.25 -4.39 15.21
C ARG A 53 -13.13 -5.57 16.16
N GLU A 54 -14.24 -5.94 16.80
CA GLU A 54 -14.26 -7.02 17.78
C GLU A 54 -14.32 -8.39 17.10
N VAL A 55 -14.86 -8.44 15.88
CA VAL A 55 -14.91 -9.63 15.03
C VAL A 55 -13.53 -9.98 14.51
N GLU A 56 -12.74 -9.01 14.05
CA GLU A 56 -11.37 -9.21 13.57
C GLU A 56 -10.49 -9.92 14.62
N LYS A 57 -10.65 -9.59 15.91
CA LYS A 57 -9.93 -10.27 17.01
C LYS A 57 -10.29 -11.76 17.14
N MET A 58 -11.47 -12.16 16.68
CA MET A 58 -11.93 -13.54 16.70
C MET A 58 -11.52 -14.31 15.43
N LEU A 59 -11.13 -13.62 14.36
CA LEU A 59 -10.79 -14.20 13.06
C LEU A 59 -9.28 -14.40 12.96
N ASN A 60 -8.84 -15.64 12.70
CA ASN A 60 -7.46 -15.88 12.31
C ASN A 60 -7.28 -15.60 10.80
N ILE A 61 -7.44 -14.34 10.39
CA ILE A 61 -7.46 -13.95 8.98
C ILE A 61 -6.15 -14.26 8.25
N GLU A 62 -5.04 -14.35 8.98
CA GLU A 62 -3.71 -14.65 8.45
C GLU A 62 -3.63 -16.04 7.81
N GLU A 63 -4.48 -16.99 8.23
CA GLU A 63 -4.57 -18.31 7.61
C GLU A 63 -5.32 -18.29 6.27
N SER A 64 -6.13 -17.26 6.00
CA SER A 64 -6.89 -17.17 4.75
C SER A 64 -5.96 -17.06 3.55
N ALA A 65 -6.13 -17.96 2.57
CA ALA A 65 -5.41 -17.88 1.31
C ALA A 65 -5.68 -16.56 0.57
N GLY A 66 -6.89 -16.02 0.69
CA GLY A 66 -7.25 -14.72 0.12
C GLY A 66 -6.50 -13.57 0.77
N TYR A 67 -6.40 -13.58 2.10
CA TYR A 67 -5.66 -12.59 2.88
C TYR A 67 -4.17 -12.64 2.54
N ARG A 68 -3.55 -13.82 2.60
CA ARG A 68 -2.12 -14.00 2.27
C ARG A 68 -1.78 -13.49 0.87
N ARG A 69 -2.59 -13.84 -0.13
CA ARG A 69 -2.41 -13.36 -1.51
C ARG A 69 -2.48 -11.82 -1.61
N ILE A 70 -3.39 -11.16 -0.88
CA ILE A 70 -3.51 -9.70 -0.91
C ILE A 70 -2.33 -9.06 -0.15
N PHE A 71 -1.97 -9.62 0.99
CA PHE A 71 -0.85 -9.17 1.83
C PHE A 71 0.47 -9.27 1.07
N GLU A 72 0.76 -10.41 0.43
CA GLU A 72 1.95 -10.63 -0.40
C GLU A 72 2.07 -9.60 -1.52
N LYS A 73 0.97 -9.33 -2.26
CA LYS A 73 0.95 -8.27 -3.28
C LYS A 73 1.19 -6.87 -2.70
N GLY A 74 0.69 -6.62 -1.49
CA GLY A 74 0.94 -5.37 -0.77
C GLY A 74 2.42 -5.23 -0.40
N MET A 75 3.02 -6.29 0.12
CA MET A 75 4.44 -6.37 0.46
C MET A 75 5.35 -6.18 -0.76
N GLU A 76 5.07 -6.88 -1.86
CA GLU A 76 5.82 -6.76 -3.12
C GLU A 76 5.82 -5.30 -3.63
N LYS A 77 4.64 -4.67 -3.71
CA LYS A 77 4.52 -3.26 -4.09
C LYS A 77 5.23 -2.32 -3.12
N GLY A 78 5.19 -2.62 -1.82
CA GLY A 78 5.88 -1.85 -0.80
C GLY A 78 7.40 -1.93 -0.96
N MET A 79 7.93 -3.12 -1.19
CA MET A 79 9.35 -3.36 -1.42
C MET A 79 9.84 -2.69 -2.72
N GLU A 80 9.07 -2.80 -3.81
CA GLU A 80 9.38 -2.16 -5.09
C GLU A 80 9.45 -0.63 -4.94
N LYS A 81 8.45 -0.02 -4.30
CA LYS A 81 8.45 1.42 -4.00
C LYS A 81 9.64 1.83 -3.13
N GLY A 82 9.91 1.08 -2.06
CA GLY A 82 11.03 1.36 -1.16
C GLY A 82 12.38 1.28 -1.87
N ARG A 83 12.56 0.30 -2.77
CA ARG A 83 13.77 0.18 -3.60
C ARG A 83 13.92 1.39 -4.53
N GLN A 84 12.85 1.78 -5.23
CA GLN A 84 12.87 2.90 -6.16
C GLN A 84 13.17 4.24 -5.44
N GLU A 85 12.52 4.50 -4.31
CA GLU A 85 12.78 5.69 -3.50
C GLU A 85 14.22 5.72 -2.97
N THR A 86 14.72 4.59 -2.46
CA THR A 86 16.10 4.48 -1.97
C THR A 86 17.13 4.74 -3.08
N LEU A 87 16.90 4.18 -4.27
CA LEU A 87 17.77 4.38 -5.43
C LEU A 87 17.79 5.86 -5.84
N ARG A 88 16.61 6.49 -5.92
CA ARG A 88 16.47 7.91 -6.25
C ARG A 88 17.18 8.82 -5.26
N GLU A 89 16.99 8.59 -3.96
CA GLU A 89 17.67 9.35 -2.91
C GLU A 89 19.18 9.18 -2.98
N SER A 90 19.65 7.96 -3.27
CA SER A 90 21.07 7.66 -3.44
C SER A 90 21.68 8.41 -4.62
N VAL A 91 21.02 8.39 -5.78
CA VAL A 91 21.43 9.14 -6.98
C VAL A 91 21.52 10.63 -6.67
N LEU A 92 20.46 11.23 -6.10
CA LEU A 92 20.45 12.65 -5.75
C LEU A 92 21.56 13.01 -4.75
N LYS A 93 21.75 12.18 -3.72
CA LYS A 93 22.79 12.39 -2.71
C LYS A 93 24.19 12.35 -3.31
N LEU A 94 24.47 11.42 -4.21
CA LEU A 94 25.77 11.31 -4.89
C LEU A 94 26.02 12.49 -5.83
N LEU A 95 25.04 12.85 -6.66
CA LEU A 95 25.13 14.01 -7.54
C LEU A 95 25.33 15.30 -6.73
N HIS A 96 24.64 15.45 -5.59
CA HIS A 96 24.81 16.62 -4.72
C HIS A 96 26.22 16.68 -4.13
N LYS A 97 26.80 15.54 -3.74
CA LYS A 97 28.20 15.49 -3.29
C LYS A 97 29.19 15.86 -4.40
N LYS A 98 28.93 15.41 -5.64
CA LYS A 98 29.82 15.63 -6.78
C LYS A 98 29.76 17.08 -7.30
N PHE A 99 28.57 17.62 -7.49
CA PHE A 99 28.37 18.96 -8.07
C PHE A 99 28.16 20.09 -7.06
N LYS A 100 28.00 19.77 -5.77
CA LYS A 100 27.62 20.67 -4.65
C LYS A 100 26.22 21.27 -4.81
N LYS A 101 25.96 22.01 -5.90
CA LYS A 101 24.66 22.59 -6.24
C LYS A 101 24.17 22.02 -7.57
N ILE A 102 23.01 21.38 -7.53
CA ILE A 102 22.30 20.91 -8.72
C ILE A 102 21.13 21.87 -8.97
N PRO A 103 20.96 22.41 -10.19
CA PRO A 103 19.80 23.24 -10.49
C PRO A 103 18.50 22.45 -10.33
N ARG A 104 17.46 23.11 -9.83
CA ARG A 104 16.15 22.49 -9.54
C ARG A 104 15.55 21.70 -10.72
N PRO A 105 15.64 22.15 -11.99
CA PRO A 105 15.13 21.37 -13.12
C PRO A 105 15.72 19.96 -13.23
N TYR A 106 17.00 19.77 -12.91
CA TYR A 106 17.64 18.44 -12.93
C TYR A 106 17.12 17.57 -11.79
N VAL A 107 16.96 18.15 -10.58
CA VAL A 107 16.40 17.44 -9.43
C VAL A 107 14.99 16.95 -9.72
N ASP A 108 14.16 17.79 -10.34
CA ASP A 108 12.77 17.43 -10.67
C ASP A 108 12.72 16.33 -11.74
N LYS A 109 13.59 16.39 -12.76
CA LYS A 109 13.74 15.30 -13.76
C LYS A 109 14.14 13.97 -13.11
N ILE A 110 15.16 13.97 -12.25
CA ILE A 110 15.61 12.77 -11.52
C ILE A 110 14.48 12.20 -10.65
N LYS A 111 13.66 13.06 -10.05
CA LYS A 111 12.47 12.64 -9.30
C LYS A 111 11.33 12.11 -10.17
N SER A 112 11.39 12.22 -11.48
CA SER A 112 10.42 11.57 -12.38
C SER A 112 10.94 10.28 -13.01
N LEU A 113 12.25 10.02 -12.93
CA LEU A 113 12.86 8.85 -13.55
C LEU A 113 12.37 7.53 -12.96
N ASP A 114 12.28 6.53 -13.82
CA ASP A 114 12.06 5.14 -13.43
C ASP A 114 13.34 4.52 -12.83
N GLU A 115 13.21 3.28 -12.36
CA GLU A 115 14.33 2.58 -11.74
C GLU A 115 15.50 2.36 -12.70
N TYR A 116 15.22 2.12 -13.98
CA TYR A 116 16.25 1.84 -14.97
C TYR A 116 17.12 3.06 -15.23
N ALA A 117 16.52 4.21 -15.50
CA ALA A 117 17.25 5.45 -15.73
C ALA A 117 18.03 5.90 -14.49
N LEU A 118 17.45 5.74 -13.29
CA LEU A 118 18.17 5.99 -12.04
C LEU A 118 19.36 5.04 -11.86
N GLY A 119 19.21 3.76 -12.24
CA GLY A 119 20.27 2.77 -12.25
C GLY A 119 21.42 3.17 -13.16
N LEU A 120 21.12 3.62 -14.38
CA LEU A 120 22.14 4.10 -15.32
C LEU A 120 22.93 5.29 -14.77
N ILE A 121 22.26 6.25 -14.12
CA ILE A 121 22.95 7.38 -13.48
C ILE A 121 23.87 6.89 -12.36
N LEU A 122 23.41 5.93 -11.55
CA LEU A 122 24.19 5.38 -10.45
C LEU A 122 25.43 4.63 -10.96
N ASP A 123 25.27 3.80 -11.99
CA ASP A 123 26.34 3.00 -12.58
C ASP A 123 27.43 3.85 -13.24
N ASN A 124 27.04 5.01 -13.79
CA ASN A 124 27.94 5.94 -14.49
C ASN A 124 28.31 7.18 -13.66
N ILE A 125 28.07 7.15 -12.34
CA ILE A 125 28.21 8.34 -11.48
C ILE A 125 29.65 8.91 -11.46
N PHE A 126 30.65 8.09 -11.74
CA PHE A 126 32.05 8.51 -11.76
C PHE A 126 32.42 9.15 -13.11
N GLU A 127 31.79 8.72 -14.19
CA GLU A 127 31.94 9.15 -15.58
C GLU A 127 31.20 10.45 -15.88
N ILE A 128 30.11 10.76 -15.16
CA ILE A 128 29.33 11.99 -15.29
C ILE A 128 30.09 13.17 -14.67
N ASN A 129 31.04 13.79 -15.37
CA ASN A 129 31.92 14.84 -14.82
C ASN A 129 31.31 16.24 -14.86
N THR A 130 30.30 16.47 -15.69
CA THR A 130 29.60 17.75 -15.81
C THR A 130 28.08 17.57 -15.73
N LEU A 131 27.34 18.68 -15.56
CA LEU A 131 25.88 18.65 -15.68
C LEU A 131 25.41 18.34 -17.11
N SER A 132 26.24 18.61 -18.13
CA SER A 132 25.93 18.25 -19.52
C SER A 132 25.96 16.74 -19.71
N ASP A 133 26.94 16.06 -19.11
CA ASP A 133 27.07 14.60 -19.17
C ASP A 133 25.84 13.93 -18.54
N LEU A 134 25.25 14.55 -17.51
CA LEU A 134 24.04 14.06 -16.85
C LEU A 134 22.82 14.13 -17.77
N GLU A 135 22.76 15.06 -18.74
CA GLU A 135 21.62 15.20 -19.65
C GLU A 135 21.41 13.98 -20.54
N GLU A 136 22.44 13.19 -20.78
CA GLU A 136 22.34 11.93 -21.56
C GLU A 136 21.48 10.87 -20.86
N TYR A 137 21.18 11.06 -19.57
CA TYR A 137 20.44 10.13 -18.72
C TYR A 137 19.08 10.64 -18.22
N LEU A 138 18.68 11.87 -18.60
CA LEU A 138 17.49 12.57 -18.08
C LEU A 138 16.37 12.74 -19.10
#